data_AF-A0A7S3GWM3-F1
#
_entry.id   AF-A0A7S3GWM3-F1
#
_cell.length_a   1.000
_cell.length_b   1.000
_cell.length_c   1.000
_cell.angle_alpha   90.00
_cell.angle_beta   90.00
_cell.angle_gamma   90.00
#
_symmetry.space_group_name_H-M   'P 1'
#
loop_
_entity.id
_entity.type
_entity.pdbx_description
1 polymer ?
#
loop_
_entity_poly.entity_id
_entity_poly.type
_entity_poly.pdbx_seq_one_letter_code
_entity_poly.pdbx_strand_id
1 'polypeptide(L)'
;RLWLPWKVFGSNGHLVQPTEGVPSGFTKRKAVEYSMTSSVLGFGKSFTRVKDKLHMMTHCSGNGDPILYYSNGSRILYGNEHSTTVLGEEDVKMQDLQLNHYMFQSRDYYQKIKCSRGGGQSGKISKYTMEFFDKHEPHANAVNDTGLMERYQLQDRAHKCISKFAKLGDPSR
;
A
#
# COMPACT_ATOMS: atom_id res chain seq x y z
N ARG A 1 16.49 -8.87 3.63
CA ARG A 1 15.27 -8.10 3.93
C ARG A 1 14.54 -7.84 2.61
N LEU A 2 13.28 -8.22 2.47
CA LEU A 2 12.44 -7.86 1.33
C LEU A 2 11.80 -6.51 1.60
N TRP A 3 11.91 -5.54 0.70
CA TRP A 3 11.22 -4.26 0.83
C TRP A 3 10.08 -4.17 -0.18
N LEU A 4 8.89 -3.80 0.29
CA LEU A 4 7.70 -3.61 -0.53
C LEU A 4 7.27 -2.14 -0.52
N PRO A 5 7.27 -1.46 -1.67
CA PRO A 5 6.81 -0.08 -1.76
C PRO A 5 5.32 0.06 -1.45
N TRP A 6 4.95 1.24 -0.94
CA TRP A 6 3.55 1.62 -0.76
C TRP A 6 2.96 2.21 -2.04
N LYS A 7 1.80 1.70 -2.41
CA LYS A 7 0.92 2.29 -3.41
C LYS A 7 -0.02 3.26 -2.70
N VAL A 8 0.26 4.57 -2.79
CA VAL A 8 -0.40 5.60 -1.96
C VAL A 8 -1.67 6.11 -2.62
N PHE A 9 -2.81 5.85 -2.00
CA PHE A 9 -4.13 6.28 -2.48
C PHE A 9 -4.59 7.59 -1.84
N GLY A 10 -5.20 8.44 -2.67
CA GLY A 10 -5.82 9.70 -2.28
C GLY A 10 -7.15 9.52 -1.57
N SER A 11 -7.83 10.63 -1.25
CA SER A 11 -9.17 10.54 -0.68
C SER A 11 -10.25 10.33 -1.75
N ASN A 12 -9.89 10.42 -3.02
CA ASN A 12 -10.82 10.39 -4.14
C ASN A 12 -11.92 11.47 -4.05
N GLY A 13 -11.62 12.59 -3.37
CA GLY A 13 -12.57 13.68 -3.11
C GLY A 13 -13.56 13.40 -1.98
N HIS A 14 -13.44 12.27 -1.28
CA HIS A 14 -14.37 11.90 -0.21
C HIS A 14 -14.20 12.81 1.00
N LEU A 15 -15.26 13.56 1.32
CA LEU A 15 -15.33 14.33 2.57
C LEU A 15 -15.56 13.41 3.77
N VAL A 16 -16.39 12.38 3.58
CA VAL A 16 -16.75 11.35 4.57
C VAL A 16 -16.30 9.99 4.06
N GLN A 17 -15.84 9.12 4.96
CA GLN A 17 -15.35 7.80 4.58
C GLN A 17 -16.43 6.96 3.86
N PRO A 18 -16.17 6.45 2.64
CA PRO A 18 -17.14 5.63 1.91
C PRO A 18 -17.41 4.29 2.60
N THR A 19 -18.66 3.85 2.57
CA THR A 19 -19.13 2.58 3.17
C THR A 19 -19.03 1.39 2.23
N GLU A 20 -18.93 1.62 0.92
CA GLU A 20 -18.82 0.59 -0.12
C GLU A 20 -17.47 -0.16 -0.10
N GLY A 21 -16.58 0.25 0.80
CA GLY A 21 -15.30 -0.39 1.02
C GLY A 21 -14.21 0.13 0.11
N VAL A 22 -13.04 -0.49 0.29
CA VAL A 22 -11.79 -0.01 -0.27
C VAL A 22 -11.69 -0.14 -1.80
N PRO A 23 -12.07 -1.28 -2.42
CA PRO A 23 -11.86 -1.49 -3.86
C PRO A 23 -12.65 -0.53 -4.77
N SER A 24 -13.85 -0.11 -4.37
CA SER A 24 -14.70 0.82 -5.14
C SER A 24 -14.46 2.28 -4.74
N GLY A 25 -14.23 2.55 -3.45
CA GLY A 25 -14.10 3.92 -2.94
C GLY A 25 -12.76 4.60 -3.23
N PHE A 26 -11.67 3.83 -3.34
CA PHE A 26 -10.30 4.35 -3.42
C PHE A 26 -9.55 3.84 -4.65
N THR A 27 -10.05 4.18 -5.84
CA THR A 27 -9.37 3.81 -7.10
C THR A 27 -8.25 4.77 -7.47
N LYS A 28 -8.17 5.98 -6.90
CA LYS A 28 -7.14 6.95 -7.29
C LYS A 28 -5.90 6.90 -6.40
N ARG A 29 -4.72 6.99 -7.03
CA ARG A 29 -3.42 7.01 -6.36
C ARG A 29 -2.45 8.03 -6.94
N LYS A 30 -1.35 8.26 -6.22
CA LYS A 30 -0.22 9.06 -6.71
C LYS A 30 0.59 8.30 -7.77
N ALA A 31 1.05 9.01 -8.81
CA ALA A 31 2.18 8.57 -9.64
C ALA A 31 3.47 8.71 -8.82
N VAL A 32 4.10 7.60 -8.46
CA VAL A 32 5.05 7.61 -7.34
C VAL A 32 6.48 7.81 -7.83
N GLU A 33 7.15 8.76 -7.18
CA GLU A 33 8.60 8.77 -6.98
C GLU A 33 8.85 8.28 -5.55
N TYR A 34 9.58 7.19 -5.41
CA TYR A 34 9.87 6.60 -4.10
C TYR A 34 11.16 7.16 -3.51
N SER A 35 11.17 7.41 -2.20
CA SER A 35 12.39 7.78 -1.50
C SER A 35 12.45 7.05 -0.16
N MET A 36 13.60 6.47 0.14
CA MET A 36 13.86 5.87 1.45
C MET A 36 14.01 6.93 2.56
N THR A 37 14.13 8.21 2.20
CA THR A 37 14.19 9.33 3.15
C THR A 37 12.80 9.95 3.35
N SER A 38 12.55 10.46 4.56
CA SER A 38 11.24 10.83 5.09
C SER A 38 10.51 12.00 4.41
N SER A 39 11.07 12.56 3.33
CA SER A 39 10.60 13.79 2.68
C SER A 39 9.58 13.57 1.56
N VAL A 40 9.36 12.32 1.09
CA VAL A 40 8.41 12.01 0.01
C VAL A 40 7.37 10.99 0.48
N LEU A 41 6.14 11.08 -0.04
CA LEU A 41 5.03 10.16 0.24
C LEU A 41 5.37 8.67 -0.04
N GLY A 42 6.41 8.38 -0.81
CA GLY A 42 6.81 7.04 -1.23
C GLY A 42 7.63 6.31 -0.18
N PHE A 43 6.97 5.73 0.82
CA PHE A 43 7.58 4.79 1.77
C PHE A 43 7.39 3.33 1.32
N GLY A 44 7.92 2.39 2.11
CA GLY A 44 7.66 0.96 1.95
C GLY A 44 7.77 0.23 3.28
N LYS A 45 7.45 -1.07 3.27
CA LYS A 45 7.64 -1.95 4.43
C LYS A 45 8.69 -3.00 4.14
N SER A 46 9.55 -3.19 5.12
CA SER A 46 10.54 -4.25 5.13
C SER A 46 9.98 -5.50 5.81
N PHE A 47 10.07 -6.63 5.12
CA PHE A 47 9.79 -7.97 5.63
C PHE A 47 11.11 -8.72 5.79
N THR A 48 11.28 -9.32 6.95
CA THR A 48 12.44 -10.16 7.23
C THR A 48 11.95 -11.59 7.39
N ARG A 49 12.56 -12.53 6.66
CA ARG A 49 12.32 -13.96 6.88
C ARG A 49 12.86 -14.32 8.25
N VAL A 50 11.99 -14.71 9.17
CA VAL A 50 12.39 -15.19 10.49
C VAL A 50 12.77 -16.66 10.34
N LYS A 51 14.02 -17.02 10.64
CA LYS A 51 14.50 -18.41 10.50
C LYS A 51 13.99 -19.30 11.63
N ASP A 52 13.85 -18.72 12.84
CA ASP A 52 13.24 -19.29 14.04
C ASP A 52 12.87 -18.14 14.99
N LYS A 53 11.64 -18.11 15.52
CA LYS A 53 11.29 -17.79 16.93
C LYS A 53 9.82 -17.40 17.14
N LEU A 54 9.31 -17.92 18.26
CA LEU A 54 8.02 -17.74 18.94
C LEU A 54 7.53 -16.29 19.18
N HIS A 55 8.24 -15.26 18.71
CA HIS A 55 7.91 -13.86 18.99
C HIS A 55 7.98 -13.03 17.71
N MET A 56 6.82 -12.72 17.14
CA MET A 56 6.70 -11.67 16.12
C MET A 56 6.83 -10.31 16.81
N MET A 57 7.92 -9.58 16.52
CA MET A 57 7.98 -8.14 16.80
C MET A 57 7.54 -7.37 15.55
N THR A 58 6.60 -6.44 15.73
CA THR A 58 5.96 -5.67 14.65
C THR A 58 6.89 -4.65 13.98
N HIS A 59 8.10 -4.44 14.51
CA HIS A 59 9.08 -3.47 14.04
C HIS A 59 10.50 -4.05 14.07
N CYS A 60 10.88 -4.81 13.05
CA CYS A 60 12.27 -5.22 12.85
C CYS A 60 13.07 -4.12 12.11
N SER A 61 13.62 -3.16 12.85
CA SER A 61 14.73 -2.32 12.38
C SER A 61 16.04 -3.12 12.40
N GLY A 62 16.11 -4.22 11.65
CA GLY A 62 17.36 -4.97 11.47
C GLY A 62 18.41 -4.17 10.70
N ASN A 63 19.68 -4.41 11.00
CA ASN A 63 20.81 -3.95 10.19
C ASN A 63 20.87 -4.81 8.91
N GLY A 64 20.96 -4.17 7.74
CA GLY A 64 21.09 -4.82 6.44
C GLY A 64 20.30 -4.13 5.33
N ASP A 65 20.91 -4.07 4.15
CA ASP A 65 20.36 -3.41 2.97
C ASP A 65 19.02 -4.04 2.56
N PRO A 66 17.97 -3.24 2.33
CA PRO A 66 16.74 -3.73 1.75
C PRO A 66 16.98 -4.21 0.32
N ILE A 67 16.32 -5.31 -0.05
CA ILE A 67 16.34 -5.87 -1.40
C ILE A 67 14.94 -5.72 -1.98
N LEU A 68 14.85 -5.12 -3.15
CA LEU A 68 13.64 -5.14 -3.98
C LEU A 68 13.75 -6.30 -4.97
N TYR A 69 12.66 -7.07 -5.09
CA TYR A 69 12.55 -8.18 -6.02
C TYR A 69 11.54 -7.81 -7.11
N TYR A 70 11.91 -8.06 -8.35
CA TYR A 70 11.03 -7.96 -9.50
C TYR A 70 10.48 -9.33 -9.87
N SER A 71 9.35 -9.31 -10.58
CA SER A 71 8.64 -10.49 -11.10
C SER A 71 9.50 -11.38 -12.00
N ASN A 72 10.43 -10.76 -12.75
CA ASN A 72 11.39 -11.47 -13.60
C ASN A 72 12.54 -12.14 -12.82
N GLY A 73 12.50 -12.15 -11.49
CA GLY A 73 13.54 -12.72 -10.63
C GLY A 73 14.78 -11.84 -10.44
N SER A 74 14.86 -10.69 -11.11
CA SER A 74 15.93 -9.71 -10.87
C SER A 74 15.76 -9.02 -9.52
N ARG A 75 16.88 -8.51 -8.98
CA ARG A 75 16.91 -7.84 -7.68
C ARG A 75 17.80 -6.61 -7.72
N ILE A 76 17.38 -5.58 -6.98
CA ILE A 76 18.22 -4.40 -6.71
C ILE A 76 18.56 -4.40 -5.23
N LEU A 77 19.87 -4.30 -4.95
CA LEU A 77 20.39 -4.01 -3.61
C LEU A 77 20.29 -2.50 -3.41
N TYR A 78 19.53 -2.06 -2.40
CA TYR A 78 19.50 -0.66 -2.02
C TYR A 78 20.70 -0.39 -1.12
N GLY A 79 21.76 0.16 -1.71
CA GLY A 79 22.97 0.52 -0.96
C GLY A 79 22.71 1.70 -0.03
N ASN A 80 22.96 1.47 1.26
CA ASN A 80 23.06 2.40 2.39
C ASN A 80 22.01 3.52 2.51
N GLU A 81 21.74 3.89 3.76
CA GLU A 81 20.60 4.68 4.26
C GLU A 81 20.46 6.12 3.70
N HIS A 82 21.26 6.50 2.69
CA HIS A 82 21.34 7.85 2.13
C HIS A 82 21.21 7.93 0.59
N SER A 83 21.10 6.81 -0.14
CA SER A 83 20.81 6.88 -1.58
C SER A 83 19.29 6.94 -1.83
N THR A 84 18.80 8.11 -2.19
CA THR A 84 17.42 8.27 -2.68
C THR A 84 17.31 7.68 -4.08
N THR A 85 16.96 6.41 -4.18
CA THR A 85 16.60 5.80 -5.47
C THR A 85 15.13 6.04 -5.74
N VAL A 86 14.85 6.83 -6.77
CA VAL A 86 13.51 7.12 -7.26
C VAL A 86 13.04 5.94 -8.10
N LEU A 87 12.10 5.16 -7.57
CA LEU A 87 11.36 4.20 -8.40
C LEU A 87 10.29 4.94 -9.19
N GLY A 88 10.17 4.61 -10.47
CA GLY A 88 9.08 5.09 -11.33
C GLY A 88 7.91 4.10 -11.39
N GLU A 89 6.85 4.48 -12.11
CA GLU A 89 5.66 3.64 -12.31
C GLU A 89 5.96 2.30 -12.99
N GLU A 90 6.95 2.25 -13.90
CA GLU A 90 7.35 1.01 -14.57
C GLU A 90 8.02 0.03 -13.60
N ASP A 91 8.84 0.53 -12.67
CA ASP A 91 9.43 -0.32 -11.62
C ASP A 91 8.37 -0.94 -10.71
N VAL A 92 7.32 -0.19 -10.43
CA VAL A 92 6.17 -0.67 -9.66
C VAL A 92 5.47 -1.78 -10.43
N LYS A 93 5.16 -1.58 -11.73
CA LYS A 93 4.52 -2.60 -12.58
C LYS A 93 5.31 -3.90 -12.68
N MET A 94 6.64 -3.83 -12.60
CA MET A 94 7.50 -5.01 -12.63
C MET A 94 7.48 -5.81 -11.32
N GLN A 95 6.83 -5.36 -10.25
CA GLN A 95 6.74 -6.07 -8.98
C GLN A 95 5.47 -6.92 -8.88
N ASP A 96 5.60 -8.19 -8.49
CA ASP A 96 4.47 -9.08 -8.24
C ASP A 96 3.68 -8.71 -6.98
N LEU A 97 4.37 -8.14 -5.99
CA LEU A 97 3.83 -7.84 -4.67
C LEU A 97 4.01 -6.37 -4.33
N GLN A 98 2.90 -5.71 -4.02
CA GLN A 98 2.84 -4.30 -3.63
C GLN A 98 1.91 -4.13 -2.43
N LEU A 99 2.12 -3.08 -1.65
CA LEU A 99 1.26 -2.77 -0.51
C LEU A 99 0.38 -1.56 -0.81
N ASN A 100 -0.94 -1.77 -0.83
CA ASN A 100 -1.88 -0.65 -0.86
C ASN A 100 -1.79 0.14 0.44
N HIS A 101 -1.63 1.47 0.33
CA HIS A 101 -1.59 2.37 1.47
C HIS A 101 -2.59 3.51 1.31
N TYR A 102 -3.71 3.40 2.03
CA TYR A 102 -4.76 4.40 2.07
C TYR A 102 -4.41 5.48 3.08
N MET A 103 -3.54 6.41 2.65
CA MET A 103 -3.02 7.47 3.50
C MET A 103 -4.12 8.48 3.86
N PHE A 104 -4.87 8.92 2.85
CA PHE A 104 -5.84 10.01 2.99
C PHE A 104 -7.25 9.51 3.32
N GLN A 105 -7.76 8.49 2.62
CA GLN A 105 -9.11 7.90 2.80
C GLN A 105 -10.26 8.91 2.63
N SER A 106 -10.49 9.78 3.60
CA SER A 106 -11.43 10.88 3.51
C SER A 106 -10.90 12.08 4.30
N ARG A 107 -11.39 13.27 3.97
CA ARG A 107 -11.00 14.49 4.68
C ARG A 107 -11.32 14.40 6.18
N ASP A 108 -12.51 13.91 6.52
CA ASP A 108 -12.93 13.82 7.91
C ASP A 108 -12.16 12.77 8.71
N TYR A 109 -11.88 11.60 8.13
CA TYR A 109 -11.05 10.57 8.74
C TYR A 109 -9.65 11.10 9.00
N TYR A 110 -9.06 11.77 8.01
CA TYR A 110 -7.72 12.31 8.17
C TYR A 110 -7.68 13.36 9.29
N GLN A 111 -8.63 14.31 9.30
CA GLN A 111 -8.72 15.33 10.32
C GLN A 111 -8.93 14.73 11.73
N LYS A 112 -9.89 13.82 11.88
CA LYS A 112 -10.29 13.27 13.19
C LYS A 112 -9.32 12.23 13.72
N ILE A 113 -8.71 11.42 12.83
CA ILE A 113 -7.92 10.25 13.21
C ILE A 113 -6.42 10.46 12.94
N LYS A 114 -6.02 10.96 11.77
CA LYS A 114 -4.59 11.09 11.45
C LYS A 114 -3.96 12.27 12.17
N CYS A 115 -4.61 13.43 12.13
CA CYS A 115 -4.10 14.64 12.78
C CYS A 115 -4.11 14.53 14.31
N SER A 116 -5.06 13.80 14.90
CA SER A 116 -5.14 13.59 16.35
C SER A 116 -4.10 12.60 16.88
N ARG A 117 -3.67 11.63 16.07
CA ARG A 117 -2.74 10.56 16.48
C ARG A 117 -1.30 11.03 16.66
N GLY A 118 -0.96 12.23 16.17
CA GLY A 118 0.35 12.87 16.40
C GLY A 118 1.56 12.04 15.93
N GLY A 119 1.36 11.16 14.95
CA GLY A 119 2.41 10.36 14.32
C GLY A 119 2.98 9.15 15.07
N GLY A 120 2.30 8.73 16.14
CA GLY A 120 2.68 7.53 16.89
C GLY A 120 4.13 7.59 17.37
N GLN A 121 4.87 6.49 17.24
CA GLN A 121 6.25 6.37 17.71
C GLN A 121 7.24 7.29 16.97
N SER A 122 6.86 7.79 15.79
CA SER A 122 7.69 8.71 14.99
C SER A 122 7.50 10.19 15.36
N GLY A 123 6.69 10.50 16.37
CA GLY A 123 6.45 11.86 16.87
C GLY A 123 5.54 12.70 15.98
N LYS A 124 5.27 13.96 16.40
CA LYS A 124 4.48 14.93 15.62
C LYS A 124 5.26 15.30 14.35
N ILE A 125 5.01 14.57 13.29
CA ILE A 125 5.56 14.85 11.96
C ILE A 125 4.59 15.78 11.22
N SER A 126 5.13 16.69 10.41
CA SER A 126 4.39 17.59 9.51
C SER A 126 3.34 16.88 8.64
N LYS A 127 3.48 15.57 8.42
CA LYS A 127 2.55 14.70 7.70
C LYS A 127 1.23 14.38 8.41
N TYR A 128 0.97 14.95 9.59
CA TYR A 128 -0.27 14.73 10.35
C TYR A 128 -0.98 16.06 10.61
N THR A 129 -1.08 16.89 9.57
CA THR A 129 -1.77 18.17 9.59
C THR A 129 -2.70 18.27 8.40
N MET A 130 -3.76 19.09 8.52
CA MET A 130 -4.63 19.35 7.38
C MET A 130 -3.90 20.09 6.26
N GLU A 131 -2.90 20.91 6.57
CA GLU A 131 -2.03 21.52 5.56
C GLU A 131 -1.34 20.46 4.70
N PHE A 132 -0.84 19.38 5.31
CA PHE A 132 -0.26 18.27 4.55
C PHE A 132 -1.32 17.56 3.71
N PHE A 133 -2.52 17.33 4.25
CA PHE A 133 -3.63 16.77 3.47
C PHE A 133 -3.90 17.61 2.23
N ASP A 134 -4.18 18.90 2.41
CA ASP A 134 -4.59 19.81 1.33
C ASP A 134 -3.49 19.94 0.26
N LYS A 135 -2.22 19.91 0.68
CA LYS A 135 -1.06 19.95 -0.22
C LYS A 135 -0.88 18.67 -1.03
N HIS A 136 -1.09 17.50 -0.43
CA HIS A 136 -0.63 16.22 -1.00
C HIS A 136 -1.76 15.36 -1.57
N GLU A 137 -3.00 15.57 -1.16
CA GLU A 137 -4.16 14.82 -1.60
C GLU A 137 -4.43 14.92 -3.11
N PRO A 138 -4.34 16.11 -3.75
CA PRO A 138 -4.57 16.22 -5.19
C PRO A 138 -3.60 15.36 -6.00
N HIS A 139 -2.33 15.30 -5.57
CA HIS A 139 -1.32 14.43 -6.18
C HIS A 139 -1.63 12.96 -5.96
N ALA A 140 -2.18 12.60 -4.80
CA ALA A 140 -2.60 11.23 -4.51
C ALA A 140 -3.89 10.81 -5.23
N ASN A 141 -4.58 11.75 -5.89
CA ASN A 141 -5.69 11.47 -6.78
C ASN A 141 -5.31 11.53 -8.28
N ALA A 142 -4.01 11.61 -8.61
CA ALA A 142 -3.58 11.89 -9.98
C ALA A 142 -3.84 10.73 -10.96
N VAL A 143 -3.77 9.48 -10.52
CA VAL A 143 -3.87 8.29 -11.37
C VAL A 143 -5.09 7.47 -10.98
N ASN A 144 -5.91 7.06 -11.96
CA ASN A 144 -6.96 6.06 -11.74
C ASN A 144 -6.37 4.65 -11.82
N ASP A 145 -6.46 3.89 -10.74
CA ASP A 145 -5.93 2.54 -10.58
C ASP A 145 -7.03 1.57 -10.13
N THR A 146 -7.54 0.81 -11.09
CA THR A 146 -8.63 -0.16 -10.90
C THR A 146 -8.13 -1.55 -10.56
N GLY A 147 -6.82 -1.77 -10.42
CA GLY A 147 -6.24 -3.11 -10.32
C GLY A 147 -6.72 -3.89 -9.08
N LEU A 148 -7.00 -3.21 -7.97
CA LEU A 148 -7.58 -3.87 -6.78
C LEU A 148 -9.02 -4.30 -7.02
N MET A 149 -9.83 -3.43 -7.65
CA MET A 149 -11.22 -3.71 -7.98
C MET A 149 -11.33 -4.89 -8.96
N GLU A 150 -10.49 -4.90 -9.98
CA GLU A 150 -10.42 -5.98 -10.97
C GLU A 150 -10.07 -7.32 -10.32
N ARG A 151 -9.05 -7.35 -9.44
CA ARG A 151 -8.70 -8.55 -8.67
C ARG A 151 -9.86 -9.03 -7.79
N TYR A 152 -10.58 -8.10 -7.16
CA TYR A 152 -11.73 -8.44 -6.32
C TYR A 152 -12.87 -9.06 -7.12
N GLN A 153 -13.19 -8.49 -8.29
CA GLN A 153 -14.20 -9.04 -9.20
C GLN A 153 -13.83 -10.43 -9.73
N LEU A 154 -12.55 -10.67 -10.02
CA LEU A 154 -12.06 -11.99 -10.45
C LEU A 154 -12.21 -13.03 -9.34
N GLN A 155 -11.87 -12.68 -8.09
CA GLN A 155 -12.07 -13.57 -6.93
C GLN A 155 -13.54 -13.87 -6.69
N ASP A 156 -14.42 -12.87 -6.75
CA ASP A 156 -15.87 -13.07 -6.59
C ASP A 156 -16.44 -13.99 -7.68
N ARG A 157 -16.01 -13.80 -8.94
CA ARG A 157 -16.38 -14.70 -10.05
C ARG A 157 -15.88 -16.13 -9.81
N ALA A 158 -14.63 -16.30 -9.36
CA ALA A 158 -14.08 -17.61 -9.05
C ALA A 158 -14.87 -18.31 -7.94
N HIS A 159 -15.21 -17.61 -6.85
CA HIS A 159 -16.04 -18.15 -5.78
C HIS A 159 -17.45 -18.52 -6.25
N LYS A 160 -18.09 -17.68 -7.07
CA LYS A 160 -19.40 -17.98 -7.66
C LYS A 160 -19.36 -19.20 -8.60
N CYS A 161 -18.28 -19.35 -9.35
CA CYS A 161 -18.07 -20.51 -10.22
C CYS A 161 -17.91 -21.80 -9.39
N ILE A 162 -17.02 -21.78 -8.39
CA ILE A 162 -16.77 -22.93 -7.48
C ILE A 162 -18.05 -23.32 -6.74
N SER A 163 -18.80 -22.36 -6.20
CA SER A 163 -20.06 -22.65 -5.50
C SER A 163 -21.16 -23.17 -6.42
N LYS A 164 -21.19 -22.77 -7.70
CA LYS A 164 -22.09 -23.36 -8.70
C LYS A 164 -21.72 -24.81 -9.01
N PHE A 165 -20.44 -25.12 -9.15
CA PHE A 165 -19.96 -26.50 -9.34
C PHE A 165 -20.20 -27.38 -8.10
N ALA A 166 -19.99 -26.86 -6.89
CA ALA A 166 -20.29 -27.58 -5.65
C ALA A 166 -21.80 -27.90 -5.49
N LYS A 167 -22.69 -27.09 -6.06
CA LYS A 167 -24.14 -27.35 -6.08
C LYS A 167 -24.57 -28.33 -7.18
N LEU A 168 -23.72 -28.57 -8.18
CA LEU A 168 -23.98 -29.49 -9.29
C LEU A 168 -23.30 -30.86 -9.10
N GLY A 169 -22.56 -31.05 -7.99
CA GLY A 169 -21.78 -32.25 -7.71
C GLY A 169 -22.23 -32.99 -6.45
N ASP A 170 -23.37 -33.69 -6.53
CA ASP A 170 -23.51 -35.08 -6.07
C ASP A 170 -24.68 -35.75 -6.82
N PRO A 171 -24.44 -36.35 -8.00
CA PRO A 171 -25.42 -37.21 -8.68
C PRO A 171 -25.48 -38.63 -8.08
N SER A 172 -24.80 -38.91 -6.96
CA SER A 172 -24.67 -40.23 -6.34
C SER A 172 -25.28 -40.36 -4.94
N ARG A 173 -26.24 -39.48 -4.59
CA ARG A 173 -27.14 -39.64 -3.44
C ARG A 173 -28.60 -39.71 -3.87
#